data_AF-G2X556-F1
#
_entry.id   AF-G2X556-F1
#
_cell.length_a   1.000
_cell.length_b   1.000
_cell.length_c   1.000
_cell.angle_alpha   90.00
_cell.angle_beta   90.00
_cell.angle_gamma   90.00
#
_symmetry.space_group_name_H-M   'P 1'
#
loop_
_entity.id
_entity.type
_entity.pdbx_description
1 polymer ?
#
loop_
_entity_poly.entity_id
_entity_poly.type
_entity_poly.pdbx_seq_one_letter_code
_entity_poly.pdbx_strand_id
1 'polypeptide(L)'
;MYVGLPGFHEAYFGGVVGLDTASQAIFQKCEEGSCPLFRKGWTGWPNDANQDGVLSWFADISQNLAAFAESFRPTLDHRRPLAQPNKPIRGSTAERKLDIGFVNDPQARSDSRCRWSQILVPGELKSNPSADIASKAWLDLGRYAREVLTAQDTRRFVLGFTICGSLMRIWMFDRLGGIASEQFDINHDGLQFVSTVLGFLWMDEEELGFDPSITAEDGKRVIKITRNGKAERLVIDKLMKRAPCIAGRATTCCKAHREEDPQTKFVVKDSWQYPERDEEGELLKEAASKGVVNVARHYHHENVIVRGEVDDIRGNVRRGLNVTEARNYRPERSVISWSTSTTGPPRTGRSSTVSVKRSSSQTGAPVPPGKRSCSASPTKAGNDVIPNRIHRRVILRDYGTAIYKASSRSVLLAALEGCVEGHESLHKAGLLHRDISISNLMVNEDNTNSSWPFF
;
A
#
# COMPACT_ATOMS: atom_id res chain seq x y z
N MET A 1 12.45 -0.98 -7.26
CA MET A 1 12.24 0.46 -7.03
C MET A 1 12.87 1.19 -8.19
N TYR A 2 12.14 2.13 -8.78
CA TYR A 2 12.59 2.85 -9.96
C TYR A 2 12.72 4.34 -9.62
N VAL A 3 13.85 4.96 -9.95
CA VAL A 3 14.19 6.32 -9.50
C VAL A 3 14.67 7.18 -10.65
N GLY A 4 14.47 8.48 -10.55
CA GLY A 4 14.79 9.40 -11.64
C GLY A 4 13.80 9.27 -12.79
N LEU A 5 12.50 9.27 -12.48
CA LEU A 5 11.46 9.41 -13.49
C LEU A 5 11.27 10.91 -13.83
N PRO A 6 11.28 11.28 -15.12
CA PRO A 6 10.86 12.61 -15.55
C PRO A 6 9.36 12.81 -15.29
N GLY A 7 8.90 14.06 -15.26
CA GLY A 7 7.48 14.40 -15.10
C GLY A 7 6.86 14.04 -13.74
N PHE A 8 7.60 13.44 -12.79
CA PHE A 8 7.05 12.99 -11.51
C PHE A 8 6.41 14.13 -10.69
N HIS A 9 7.03 15.32 -10.70
CA HIS A 9 6.51 16.48 -9.96
C HIS A 9 5.15 16.92 -10.53
N GLU A 10 5.10 17.19 -11.84
CA GLU A 10 3.86 17.49 -12.57
C GLU A 10 2.77 16.44 -12.29
N ALA A 11 3.11 15.15 -12.47
CA ALA A 11 2.17 14.05 -12.28
C ALA A 11 1.49 14.09 -10.90
N TYR A 12 2.24 14.28 -9.80
CA TYR A 12 1.66 14.26 -8.45
C TYR A 12 1.17 15.61 -7.93
N PHE A 13 1.83 16.71 -8.29
CA PHE A 13 1.66 18.04 -7.69
C PHE A 13 0.91 19.03 -8.60
N GLY A 14 0.97 18.90 -9.93
CA GLY A 14 0.31 19.82 -10.88
C GLY A 14 -1.23 19.82 -10.80
N GLY A 15 -1.82 18.78 -10.19
CA GLY A 15 -3.25 18.73 -9.88
C GLY A 15 -3.68 19.54 -8.64
N VAL A 16 -2.73 19.94 -7.79
CA VAL A 16 -3.02 20.57 -6.49
C VAL A 16 -3.43 22.03 -6.72
N VAL A 17 -4.71 22.33 -6.57
CA VAL A 17 -5.31 23.61 -6.94
C VAL A 17 -4.58 24.81 -6.31
N GLY A 18 -4.05 25.69 -7.17
CA GLY A 18 -3.37 26.93 -6.80
C GLY A 18 -1.92 26.78 -6.33
N LEU A 19 -1.36 25.56 -6.33
CA LEU A 19 -0.04 25.28 -5.75
C LEU A 19 1.08 26.09 -6.40
N ASP A 20 1.14 26.18 -7.74
CA ASP A 20 2.27 26.84 -8.42
C ASP A 20 2.31 28.35 -8.16
N THR A 21 1.18 29.04 -8.31
CA THR A 21 1.04 30.47 -8.02
C THR A 21 1.42 30.79 -6.59
N ALA A 22 0.97 29.97 -5.63
CA ALA A 22 1.34 30.12 -4.23
C ALA A 22 2.81 29.80 -3.98
N SER A 23 3.37 28.76 -4.62
CA SER A 23 4.78 28.38 -4.48
C SER A 23 5.72 29.48 -4.95
N GLN A 24 5.44 30.10 -6.09
CA GLN A 24 6.20 31.23 -6.62
C GLN A 24 6.13 32.43 -5.65
N ALA A 25 4.92 32.83 -5.25
CA ALA A 25 4.73 33.99 -4.38
C ALA A 25 5.24 33.77 -2.93
N ILE A 26 5.29 32.52 -2.45
CA ILE A 26 5.85 32.16 -1.13
C ILE A 26 7.37 32.03 -1.21
N PHE A 27 7.92 31.50 -2.30
CA PHE A 27 9.37 31.46 -2.51
C PHE A 27 9.95 32.87 -2.67
N GLN A 28 9.29 33.79 -3.37
CA GLN A 28 9.68 35.20 -3.42
C GLN A 28 9.76 35.82 -2.01
N LYS A 29 8.77 35.58 -1.13
CA LYS A 29 8.81 36.00 0.28
C LYS A 29 9.97 35.39 1.07
N CYS A 30 10.51 34.26 0.64
CA CYS A 30 11.69 33.64 1.25
C CYS A 30 13.01 34.31 0.80
N GLU A 31 13.06 34.97 -0.35
CA GLU A 31 14.22 35.72 -0.84
C GLU A 31 14.23 37.20 -0.37
N GLU A 32 13.07 37.72 0.04
CA GLU A 32 12.86 39.09 0.50
C GLU A 32 13.27 39.36 1.96
N GLY A 33 13.42 40.65 2.29
CA GLY A 33 13.70 41.14 3.65
C GLY A 33 15.18 41.29 3.99
N SER A 34 15.46 41.76 5.22
CA SER A 34 16.82 41.95 5.74
C SER A 34 17.52 40.60 6.02
N CYS A 35 16.78 39.65 6.57
CA CYS A 35 17.22 38.29 6.89
C CYS A 35 16.37 37.26 6.12
N PRO A 36 16.58 37.09 4.81
CA PRO A 36 15.80 36.15 3.99
C PRO A 36 16.06 34.70 4.40
N LEU A 37 15.06 33.85 4.14
CA LEU A 37 15.12 32.41 4.38
C LEU A 37 15.90 31.68 3.28
N PHE A 38 15.97 32.24 2.06
CA PHE A 38 16.77 31.73 0.95
C PHE A 38 17.68 32.81 0.36
N ARG A 39 18.97 32.51 0.17
CA ARG A 39 19.94 33.38 -0.50
C ARG A 39 21.10 32.55 -1.03
N LYS A 40 20.93 31.97 -2.23
CA LYS A 40 21.86 30.97 -2.83
C LYS A 40 22.01 29.70 -1.96
N GLY A 41 20.89 29.26 -1.38
CA GLY A 41 20.85 28.24 -0.33
C GLY A 41 19.94 28.66 0.82
N TRP A 42 19.48 27.70 1.61
CA TRP A 42 18.61 27.98 2.75
C TRP A 42 19.39 28.48 3.96
N THR A 43 18.94 29.62 4.50
CA THR A 43 19.44 30.18 5.75
C THR A 43 19.21 29.16 6.88
N GLY A 44 20.27 28.91 7.67
CA GLY A 44 20.24 27.96 8.77
C GLY A 44 20.44 26.48 8.39
N TRP A 45 20.64 26.15 7.11
CA TRP A 45 20.94 24.77 6.70
C TRP A 45 22.29 24.29 7.31
N PRO A 46 22.35 23.12 7.97
CA PRO A 46 23.57 22.63 8.62
C PRO A 46 24.62 22.10 7.62
N ASN A 47 25.85 22.61 7.73
CA ASN A 47 26.98 22.30 6.84
C ASN A 47 27.33 20.79 6.74
N ASP A 48 27.11 20.02 7.80
CA ASP A 48 27.37 18.57 7.87
C ASP A 48 26.11 17.71 7.62
N ALA A 49 24.96 18.36 7.40
CA ALA A 49 23.64 17.75 7.30
C ALA A 49 23.32 16.75 8.44
N ASN A 50 23.81 16.99 9.66
CA ASN A 50 23.52 16.12 10.80
C ASN A 50 22.01 16.06 11.09
N GLN A 51 21.55 14.89 11.56
CA GLN A 51 20.12 14.59 11.66
C GLN A 51 19.34 15.59 12.52
N ASP A 52 19.84 15.92 13.71
CA ASP A 52 19.11 16.80 14.63
C ASP A 52 19.08 18.26 14.13
N GLY A 53 20.17 18.74 13.51
CA GLY A 53 20.23 20.04 12.85
C GLY A 53 19.28 20.17 11.66
N VAL A 54 19.25 19.16 10.77
CA VAL A 54 18.33 19.14 9.62
C VAL A 54 16.88 19.07 10.09
N LEU A 55 16.60 18.39 11.20
CA LEU A 55 15.24 18.27 11.75
C LEU A 55 14.73 19.55 12.42
N SER A 56 15.58 20.28 13.15
CA SER A 56 15.22 21.63 13.64
C SER A 56 14.94 22.53 12.44
N TRP A 57 15.91 22.65 11.52
CA TRP A 57 15.79 23.48 10.33
C TRP A 57 14.52 23.17 9.52
N PHE A 58 14.23 21.89 9.26
CA PHE A 58 13.05 21.50 8.48
C PHE A 58 11.74 21.84 9.20
N ALA A 59 11.68 21.68 10.53
CA ALA A 59 10.52 22.07 11.32
C ALA A 59 10.30 23.59 11.27
N ASP A 60 11.36 24.37 11.46
CA ASP A 60 11.34 25.83 11.46
C ASP A 60 10.93 26.39 10.09
N ILE A 61 11.55 25.92 8.99
CA ILE A 61 11.17 26.37 7.63
C ILE A 61 9.76 25.94 7.25
N SER A 62 9.34 24.72 7.60
CA SER A 62 7.99 24.24 7.30
C SER A 62 6.91 25.01 8.07
N GLN A 63 7.21 25.47 9.29
CA GLN A 63 6.31 26.37 10.03
C GLN A 63 6.21 27.74 9.36
N ASN A 64 7.32 28.32 8.89
CA ASN A 64 7.31 29.58 8.15
C ASN A 64 6.53 29.46 6.81
N LEU A 65 6.76 28.40 6.04
CA LEU A 65 6.03 28.14 4.79
C LEU A 65 4.54 27.92 5.03
N ALA A 66 4.15 27.22 6.11
CA ALA A 66 2.75 27.06 6.50
C ALA A 66 2.10 28.42 6.87
N ALA A 67 2.78 29.27 7.63
CA ALA A 67 2.29 30.61 7.98
C ALA A 67 2.12 31.51 6.75
N PHE A 68 3.04 31.44 5.77
CA PHE A 68 2.86 32.15 4.50
C PHE A 68 1.69 31.57 3.66
N ALA A 69 1.43 30.26 3.75
CA ALA A 69 0.35 29.58 3.05
C ALA A 69 -1.06 29.93 3.56
N GLU A 70 -1.22 30.34 4.82
CA GLU A 70 -2.50 30.79 5.38
C GLU A 70 -3.15 31.90 4.52
N SER A 71 -2.32 32.78 3.93
CA SER A 71 -2.78 33.86 3.04
C SER A 71 -3.31 33.41 1.68
N PHE A 72 -3.09 32.16 1.29
CA PHE A 72 -3.59 31.57 0.03
C PHE A 72 -4.65 30.49 0.25
N ARG A 73 -4.56 29.73 1.36
CA ARG A 73 -5.49 28.65 1.69
C ARG A 73 -5.76 28.63 3.20
N PRO A 74 -6.62 29.52 3.72
CA PRO A 74 -6.87 29.66 5.16
C PRO A 74 -7.57 28.43 5.77
N THR A 75 -8.34 27.68 4.97
CA THR A 75 -8.92 26.38 5.36
C THR A 75 -7.95 25.24 5.03
N LEU A 76 -6.71 25.36 5.50
CA LEU A 76 -5.76 24.25 5.50
C LEU A 76 -6.21 23.23 6.54
N ASP A 77 -6.53 22.01 6.11
CA ASP A 77 -7.03 20.94 6.98
C ASP A 77 -5.94 20.39 7.92
N HIS A 78 -5.62 21.17 8.95
CA HIS A 78 -5.08 20.73 10.23
C HIS A 78 -3.76 19.94 10.20
N ARG A 79 -3.07 19.92 9.04
CA ARG A 79 -1.81 19.22 8.82
C ARG A 79 -0.63 20.02 9.31
N ARG A 80 0.35 19.33 9.90
CA ARG A 80 1.63 19.90 10.30
C ARG A 80 2.79 18.98 9.96
N PRO A 81 4.00 19.53 9.73
CA PRO A 81 5.24 18.75 9.77
C PRO A 81 5.42 18.17 11.17
N LEU A 82 5.89 16.92 11.24
CA LEU A 82 6.19 16.22 12.48
C LEU A 82 7.63 15.68 12.43
N ALA A 83 8.55 16.43 13.02
CA ALA A 83 9.88 15.95 13.35
C ALA A 83 9.82 15.19 14.70
N GLN A 84 10.00 13.87 14.67
CA GLN A 84 10.06 13.03 15.88
C GLN A 84 11.20 11.99 15.81
N PRO A 85 12.46 12.45 15.63
CA PRO A 85 13.60 11.56 15.66
C PRO A 85 13.62 10.73 16.93
N ASN A 86 14.17 9.53 16.82
CA ASN A 86 14.47 8.65 17.95
C ASN A 86 13.30 8.15 18.81
N LYS A 87 12.03 8.52 18.53
CA LYS A 87 10.84 8.00 19.24
C LYS A 87 10.15 6.89 18.44
N PRO A 88 9.86 5.70 19.02
CA PRO A 88 9.07 4.67 18.35
C PRO A 88 7.60 5.09 18.14
N ILE A 89 7.14 5.11 16.89
CA ILE A 89 5.75 5.42 16.54
C ILE A 89 4.84 4.21 16.80
N ARG A 90 3.70 4.45 17.45
CA ARG A 90 2.76 3.40 17.87
C ARG A 90 1.95 2.82 16.70
N GLY A 91 1.68 1.53 16.75
CA GLY A 91 0.80 0.82 15.79
C GLY A 91 1.51 -0.04 14.74
N SER A 92 2.85 -0.06 14.73
CA SER A 92 3.61 -1.10 14.01
C SER A 92 3.80 -2.33 14.89
N THR A 93 3.99 -3.50 14.27
CA THR A 93 4.36 -4.75 14.95
C THR A 93 5.84 -4.76 15.40
N ALA A 94 6.66 -3.85 14.88
CA ALA A 94 8.05 -3.68 15.27
C ALA A 94 8.30 -2.25 15.73
N GLU A 95 9.32 -2.02 16.58
CA GLU A 95 9.72 -0.66 16.89
C GLU A 95 10.27 0.03 15.62
N ARG A 96 9.65 1.17 15.29
CA ARG A 96 9.97 1.99 14.13
C ARG A 96 9.98 3.45 14.54
N LYS A 97 11.16 4.06 14.43
CA LYS A 97 11.40 5.50 14.54
C LYS A 97 11.27 6.08 13.13
N LEU A 98 10.49 7.14 12.97
CA LEU A 98 10.42 7.95 11.76
C LEU A 98 11.26 9.20 11.99
N ASP A 99 12.08 9.63 11.04
CA ASP A 99 12.86 10.85 11.23
C ASP A 99 11.92 12.08 11.17
N ILE A 100 11.13 12.15 10.10
CA ILE A 100 10.18 13.23 9.84
C ILE A 100 8.98 12.75 9.02
N GLY A 101 7.88 13.49 9.02
CA GLY A 101 6.78 13.31 8.08
C GLY A 101 5.72 14.39 8.21
N PHE A 102 4.62 14.27 7.46
CA PHE A 102 3.44 15.12 7.62
C PHE A 102 2.30 14.32 8.26
N VAL A 103 1.55 14.95 9.17
CA VAL A 103 0.47 14.29 9.94
C VAL A 103 -0.84 15.04 9.91
N ASN A 104 -1.95 14.31 10.03
CA ASN A 104 -3.28 14.87 10.27
C ASN A 104 -3.53 14.96 11.79
N ASP A 105 -2.94 15.97 12.44
CA ASP A 105 -3.12 16.28 13.86
C ASP A 105 -2.69 17.73 14.15
N PRO A 106 -3.64 18.65 14.40
CA PRO A 106 -3.34 20.07 14.61
C PRO A 106 -2.78 20.37 16.01
N GLN A 107 -2.91 19.43 16.95
CA GLN A 107 -2.40 19.54 18.32
C GLN A 107 -1.11 18.71 18.52
N ALA A 108 -0.53 18.18 17.43
CA ALA A 108 0.75 17.50 17.46
C ALA A 108 1.89 18.48 17.76
N ARG A 109 2.48 18.33 18.95
CA ARG A 109 3.75 18.92 19.36
C ARG A 109 4.89 17.92 19.10
N SER A 110 6.14 18.37 19.22
CA SER A 110 7.34 17.52 19.10
C SER A 110 7.40 16.39 20.15
N ASP A 111 6.55 16.40 21.18
CA ASP A 111 6.36 15.36 22.18
C ASP A 111 5.06 14.54 22.06
N SER A 112 4.08 14.96 21.23
CA SER A 112 2.79 14.26 21.07
C SER A 112 2.96 12.81 20.61
N ARG A 113 2.21 11.87 21.20
CA ARG A 113 2.37 10.42 20.95
C ARG A 113 1.75 9.97 19.62
N CYS A 114 2.48 10.18 18.53
CA CYS A 114 2.03 9.83 17.18
C CYS A 114 1.79 8.32 16.97
N ARG A 115 0.87 8.00 16.05
CA ARG A 115 0.54 6.66 15.55
C ARG A 115 0.77 6.57 14.05
N TRP A 116 1.12 5.39 13.52
CA TRP A 116 1.26 5.15 12.09
C TRP A 116 -0.01 5.43 11.27
N SER A 117 -1.18 5.41 11.92
CA SER A 117 -2.46 5.82 11.31
C SER A 117 -2.58 7.33 11.04
N GLN A 118 -1.77 8.17 11.70
CA GLN A 118 -1.77 9.64 11.54
C GLN A 118 -0.72 10.14 10.53
N ILE A 119 0.26 9.30 10.17
CA ILE A 119 1.30 9.65 9.18
C ILE A 119 0.69 9.64 7.78
N LEU A 120 0.70 10.79 7.11
CA LEU A 120 0.22 10.94 5.74
C LEU A 120 1.34 10.67 4.72
N VAL A 121 2.48 11.33 4.96
CA VAL A 121 3.67 11.35 4.11
C VAL A 121 4.91 11.15 4.99
N PRO A 122 5.50 9.95 5.06
CA PRO A 122 6.76 9.72 5.76
C PRO A 122 7.96 10.32 5.00
N GLY A 123 8.96 10.76 5.76
CA GLY A 123 10.26 11.20 5.30
C GLY A 123 11.41 10.46 5.99
N GLU A 124 12.57 10.45 5.33
CA GLU A 124 13.78 9.73 5.73
C GLU A 124 15.00 10.64 5.51
N LEU A 125 15.87 10.77 6.52
CA LEU A 125 16.98 11.73 6.51
C LEU A 125 18.34 11.05 6.65
N LYS A 126 19.30 11.42 5.80
CA LYS A 126 20.70 10.98 5.90
C LYS A 126 21.63 12.17 5.67
N SER A 127 22.70 12.30 6.47
CA SER A 127 23.66 13.39 6.31
C SER A 127 24.49 13.33 5.02
N ASN A 128 24.75 12.13 4.50
CA ASN A 128 25.63 11.93 3.36
C ASN A 128 24.83 11.80 2.04
N PRO A 129 25.09 12.63 1.00
CA PRO A 129 24.49 12.49 -0.34
C PRO A 129 24.57 11.08 -0.95
N SER A 130 25.67 10.35 -0.71
CA SER A 130 25.84 8.94 -1.13
C SER A 130 24.98 7.92 -0.34
N ALA A 131 24.01 8.41 0.43
CA ALA A 131 22.98 7.60 1.08
C ALA A 131 21.68 7.49 0.28
N ASP A 132 21.52 8.26 -0.81
CA ASP A 132 20.43 8.14 -1.79
C ASP A 132 20.61 6.90 -2.69
N ILE A 133 20.64 5.73 -2.06
CA ILE A 133 20.83 4.42 -2.70
C ILE A 133 19.92 3.36 -2.09
N ALA A 134 19.65 2.30 -2.86
CA ALA A 134 18.75 1.20 -2.49
C ALA A 134 19.05 0.57 -1.13
N SER A 135 20.33 0.38 -0.77
CA SER A 135 20.76 -0.25 0.49
C SER A 135 20.75 0.68 1.71
N LYS A 136 20.29 1.92 1.56
CA LYS A 136 20.16 2.94 2.61
C LYS A 136 18.76 3.58 2.54
N ALA A 137 18.67 4.88 2.22
CA ALA A 137 17.45 5.68 2.38
C ALA A 137 16.20 5.09 1.69
N TRP A 138 16.33 4.44 0.53
CA TRP A 138 15.17 3.95 -0.23
C TRP A 138 14.47 2.77 0.47
N LEU A 139 15.23 1.83 1.02
CA LEU A 139 14.67 0.73 1.79
C LEU A 139 14.22 1.18 3.19
N ASP A 140 14.86 2.21 3.74
CA ASP A 140 14.51 2.76 5.04
C ASP A 140 13.16 3.50 4.99
N LEU A 141 12.98 4.41 4.03
CA LEU A 141 11.68 5.02 3.71
C LEU A 141 10.63 3.97 3.30
N GLY A 142 11.03 2.97 2.51
CA GLY A 142 10.16 1.85 2.12
C GLY A 142 9.62 1.08 3.33
N ARG A 143 10.40 0.95 4.42
CA ARG A 143 9.90 0.36 5.67
C ARG A 143 8.79 1.23 6.28
N TYR A 144 8.91 2.56 6.26
CA TYR A 144 7.85 3.47 6.75
C TYR A 144 6.59 3.41 5.89
N ALA A 145 6.74 3.46 4.56
CA ALA A 145 5.60 3.33 3.64
C ALA A 145 4.81 2.02 3.87
N ARG A 146 5.50 0.91 4.19
CA ARG A 146 4.84 -0.35 4.60
C ARG A 146 4.01 -0.21 5.87
N GLU A 147 4.53 0.46 6.91
CA GLU A 147 3.77 0.64 8.16
C GLU A 147 2.55 1.55 7.95
N VAL A 148 2.68 2.64 7.16
CA VAL A 148 1.56 3.51 6.78
C VAL A 148 0.49 2.72 6.00
N LEU A 149 0.87 1.99 4.95
CA LEU A 149 -0.02 1.11 4.18
C LEU A 149 -0.65 -0.03 5.01
N THR A 150 -0.10 -0.34 6.19
CA THR A 150 -0.62 -1.35 7.13
C THR A 150 -1.58 -0.73 8.16
N ALA A 151 -1.26 0.46 8.66
CA ALA A 151 -2.04 1.16 9.68
C ALA A 151 -3.25 1.92 9.12
N GLN A 152 -3.22 2.30 7.84
CA GLN A 152 -4.33 2.91 7.11
C GLN A 152 -4.83 1.90 6.05
N ASP A 153 -5.98 1.28 6.31
CA ASP A 153 -6.57 0.24 5.44
C ASP A 153 -7.12 0.80 4.12
N THR A 154 -7.56 2.05 4.09
CA THR A 154 -8.09 2.75 2.90
C THR A 154 -7.00 3.34 1.97
N ARG A 155 -5.69 3.14 2.21
CA ARG A 155 -4.63 3.63 1.30
C ARG A 155 -4.50 2.76 0.04
N ARG A 156 -4.58 3.39 -1.12
CA ARG A 156 -4.19 2.85 -2.43
C ARG A 156 -2.66 2.87 -2.56
N PHE A 157 -2.08 4.06 -2.35
CA PHE A 157 -0.63 4.34 -2.36
C PHE A 157 -0.21 5.27 -1.21
N VAL A 158 1.10 5.47 -1.04
CA VAL A 158 1.69 6.42 -0.08
C VAL A 158 2.78 7.25 -0.78
N LEU A 159 2.64 8.58 -0.74
CA LEU A 159 3.72 9.52 -1.06
C LEU A 159 4.72 9.61 0.11
N GLY A 160 5.97 9.91 -0.19
CA GLY A 160 7.04 10.12 0.80
C GLY A 160 8.23 10.87 0.23
N PHE A 161 9.27 11.12 1.03
CA PHE A 161 10.48 11.79 0.56
C PHE A 161 11.76 11.31 1.25
N THR A 162 12.90 11.43 0.58
CA THR A 162 14.24 11.24 1.15
C THR A 162 15.02 12.53 1.01
N ILE A 163 15.76 12.92 2.06
CA ILE A 163 16.78 13.98 2.00
C ILE A 163 18.13 13.38 2.38
N CYS A 164 19.11 13.50 1.48
CA CYS A 164 20.45 12.92 1.60
C CYS A 164 21.50 14.01 1.39
N GLY A 165 22.09 14.51 2.46
CA GLY A 165 22.70 15.85 2.44
C GLY A 165 21.64 16.89 2.06
N SER A 166 21.95 17.75 1.10
CA SER A 166 21.01 18.70 0.50
C SER A 166 20.12 18.11 -0.61
N LEU A 167 20.34 16.85 -1.01
CA LEU A 167 19.63 16.23 -2.14
C LEU A 167 18.28 15.68 -1.70
N MET A 168 17.19 16.25 -2.21
CA MET A 168 15.83 15.76 -2.01
C MET A 168 15.37 14.90 -3.19
N ARG A 169 14.59 13.86 -2.89
CA ARG A 169 13.89 13.02 -3.87
C ARG A 169 12.51 12.65 -3.33
N ILE A 170 11.50 12.75 -4.18
CA ILE A 170 10.10 12.44 -3.87
C ILE A 170 9.78 11.01 -4.29
N TRP A 171 8.98 10.31 -3.50
CA TRP A 171 8.66 8.89 -3.66
C TRP A 171 7.16 8.65 -3.67
N MET A 172 6.74 7.61 -4.39
CA MET A 172 5.41 7.02 -4.31
C MET A 172 5.54 5.49 -4.17
N PHE A 173 4.84 4.89 -3.20
CA PHE A 173 4.81 3.45 -2.96
C PHE A 173 3.40 2.87 -3.17
N ASP A 174 3.30 1.91 -4.09
CA ASP A 174 2.06 1.23 -4.51
C ASP A 174 2.13 -0.30 -4.35
N ARG A 175 1.21 -1.05 -4.99
CA ARG A 175 1.12 -2.52 -4.88
C ARG A 175 1.94 -3.30 -5.92
N LEU A 176 2.86 -2.62 -6.61
CA LEU A 176 3.99 -3.16 -7.37
C LEU A 176 5.35 -2.74 -6.78
N GLY A 177 5.44 -1.62 -6.06
CA GLY A 177 6.64 -1.18 -5.33
C GLY A 177 6.77 0.33 -5.21
N GLY A 178 7.99 0.81 -4.94
CA GLY A 178 8.31 2.24 -4.97
C GLY A 178 8.75 2.73 -6.35
N ILE A 179 8.23 3.88 -6.76
CA ILE A 179 8.78 4.75 -7.83
C ILE A 179 9.17 6.12 -7.24
N ALA A 180 10.07 6.85 -7.90
CA ALA A 180 10.58 8.12 -7.39
C ALA A 180 10.97 9.13 -8.48
N SER A 181 10.89 10.40 -8.14
CA SER A 181 11.32 11.54 -8.95
C SER A 181 12.81 11.51 -9.30
N GLU A 182 13.22 12.43 -10.15
CA GLU A 182 14.60 12.91 -10.17
C GLU A 182 14.99 13.55 -8.83
N GLN A 183 16.30 13.61 -8.56
CA GLN A 183 16.83 14.28 -7.37
C GLN A 183 17.09 15.75 -7.69
N PHE A 184 16.81 16.64 -6.74
CA PHE A 184 17.18 18.05 -6.82
C PHE A 184 17.93 18.45 -5.55
N ASP A 185 18.79 19.46 -5.63
CA ASP A 185 19.45 20.04 -4.46
C ASP A 185 18.59 21.19 -3.94
N ILE A 186 18.09 21.07 -2.70
CA ILE A 186 17.15 22.07 -2.15
C ILE A 186 17.80 23.45 -1.96
N ASN A 187 19.14 23.51 -1.86
CA ASN A 187 19.88 24.77 -1.74
C ASN A 187 20.13 25.44 -3.11
N HIS A 188 19.89 24.74 -4.21
CA HIS A 188 19.91 25.32 -5.56
C HIS A 188 18.49 25.54 -6.09
N ASP A 189 17.59 24.57 -5.93
CA ASP A 189 16.18 24.67 -6.30
C ASP A 189 15.28 24.79 -5.06
N GLY A 190 15.28 25.99 -4.50
CA GLY A 190 14.41 26.34 -3.38
C GLY A 190 12.93 26.42 -3.77
N LEU A 191 12.60 26.71 -5.03
CA LEU A 191 11.22 26.78 -5.51
C LEU A 191 10.58 25.38 -5.56
N GLN A 192 11.29 24.36 -6.06
CA GLN A 192 10.81 22.98 -6.03
C GLN A 192 10.70 22.46 -4.59
N PHE A 193 11.59 22.86 -3.68
CA PHE A 193 11.45 22.56 -2.25
C PHE A 193 10.16 23.15 -1.67
N VAL A 194 9.90 24.44 -1.89
CA VAL A 194 8.67 25.12 -1.44
C VAL A 194 7.42 24.46 -2.02
N SER A 195 7.38 24.21 -3.34
CA SER A 195 6.27 23.50 -4.00
C SER A 195 6.03 22.11 -3.41
N THR A 196 7.09 21.38 -3.09
CA THR A 196 6.99 20.03 -2.48
C THR A 196 6.40 20.09 -1.06
N VAL A 197 6.88 21.00 -0.21
CA VAL A 197 6.40 21.15 1.18
C VAL A 197 4.95 21.65 1.21
N LEU A 198 4.62 22.65 0.39
CA LEU A 198 3.24 23.14 0.25
C LEU A 198 2.32 22.05 -0.29
N GLY A 199 2.74 21.30 -1.31
CA GLY A 199 1.95 20.19 -1.87
C GLY A 199 1.55 19.15 -0.83
N PHE A 200 2.47 18.70 0.03
CA PHE A 200 2.13 17.74 1.10
C PHE A 200 1.17 18.32 2.16
N LEU A 201 1.23 19.61 2.42
CA LEU A 201 0.26 20.31 3.27
C LEU A 201 -1.11 20.45 2.56
N TRP A 202 -1.14 20.64 1.24
CA TRP A 202 -2.30 21.09 0.47
C TRP A 202 -3.10 20.00 -0.25
N MET A 203 -2.50 18.85 -0.60
CA MET A 203 -3.17 17.75 -1.31
C MET A 203 -4.44 17.30 -0.59
N ASP A 204 -5.51 16.91 -1.28
CA ASP A 204 -6.65 16.25 -0.60
C ASP A 204 -6.33 14.79 -0.17
N GLU A 205 -7.30 14.06 0.40
CA GLU A 205 -7.08 12.65 0.77
C GLU A 205 -6.91 11.73 -0.44
N GLU A 206 -7.63 11.97 -1.55
CA GLU A 206 -7.51 11.18 -2.77
C GLU A 206 -6.13 11.38 -3.43
N GLU A 207 -5.66 12.63 -3.50
CA GLU A 207 -4.36 13.02 -4.03
C GLU A 207 -3.20 12.43 -3.23
N LEU A 208 -3.32 12.44 -1.89
CA LEU A 208 -2.37 11.74 -1.01
C LEU A 208 -2.36 10.22 -1.22
N GLY A 209 -3.44 9.64 -1.76
CA GLY A 209 -3.57 8.22 -2.09
C GLY A 209 -4.54 7.39 -1.24
N PHE A 210 -5.55 8.01 -0.60
CA PHE A 210 -6.69 7.29 -0.03
C PHE A 210 -7.67 6.81 -1.14
N ASP A 211 -8.57 5.89 -0.81
CA ASP A 211 -9.64 5.37 -1.68
C ASP A 211 -10.93 6.20 -1.50
N PRO A 212 -11.34 7.00 -2.50
CA PRO A 212 -12.51 7.88 -2.40
C PRO A 212 -13.85 7.11 -2.45
N SER A 213 -13.84 5.81 -2.77
CA SER A 213 -15.04 4.96 -2.72
C SER A 213 -15.45 4.55 -1.29
N ILE A 214 -14.64 4.88 -0.28
CA ILE A 214 -14.88 4.63 1.14
C ILE A 214 -14.99 5.98 1.86
N THR A 215 -16.21 6.54 1.94
CA THR A 215 -16.46 7.86 2.55
C THR A 215 -16.60 7.78 4.07
N ALA A 216 -16.15 8.83 4.78
CA ALA A 216 -16.44 9.01 6.20
C ALA A 216 -17.72 9.86 6.37
N GLU A 217 -18.77 9.29 6.94
CA GLU A 217 -20.08 9.93 7.12
C GLU A 217 -20.56 9.65 8.56
N ASP A 218 -20.89 10.70 9.33
CA ASP A 218 -21.28 10.63 10.75
C ASP A 218 -20.34 9.76 11.63
N GLY A 219 -19.03 9.82 11.35
CA GLY A 219 -18.00 9.02 12.03
C GLY A 219 -17.98 7.53 11.66
N LYS A 220 -18.88 7.09 10.77
CA LYS A 220 -18.90 5.75 10.17
C LYS A 220 -18.13 5.77 8.85
N ARG A 221 -17.66 4.60 8.40
CA ARG A 221 -17.10 4.43 7.04
C ARG A 221 -18.13 3.72 6.16
N VAL A 222 -18.45 4.31 5.02
CA VAL A 222 -19.53 3.89 4.12
C VAL A 222 -18.96 3.59 2.73
N ILE A 223 -19.40 2.48 2.15
CA ILE A 223 -19.22 2.14 0.73
C ILE A 223 -20.58 2.23 0.05
N LYS A 224 -20.61 2.80 -1.16
CA LYS A 224 -21.81 2.92 -2.00
C LYS A 224 -21.63 1.99 -3.20
N ILE A 225 -22.47 0.97 -3.32
CA ILE A 225 -22.47 0.03 -4.45
C ILE A 225 -23.74 0.20 -5.28
N THR A 226 -23.71 -0.24 -6.53
CA THR A 226 -24.92 -0.39 -7.36
C THR A 226 -25.14 -1.85 -7.67
N ARG A 227 -26.25 -2.43 -7.20
CA ARG A 227 -26.59 -3.84 -7.37
C ARG A 227 -28.03 -3.99 -7.87
N ASN A 228 -28.23 -4.80 -8.90
CA ASN A 228 -29.53 -4.99 -9.55
C ASN A 228 -30.24 -3.67 -9.93
N GLY A 229 -29.48 -2.66 -10.36
CA GLY A 229 -30.00 -1.33 -10.70
C GLY A 229 -30.38 -0.44 -9.51
N LYS A 230 -30.10 -0.85 -8.27
CA LYS A 230 -30.35 -0.07 -7.05
C LYS A 230 -29.04 0.31 -6.38
N ALA A 231 -28.95 1.54 -5.88
CA ALA A 231 -27.87 1.94 -4.99
C ALA A 231 -28.08 1.32 -3.61
N GLU A 232 -27.01 0.77 -3.00
CA GLU A 232 -27.03 0.24 -1.64
C GLU A 232 -25.85 0.82 -0.84
N ARG A 233 -26.11 1.21 0.42
CA ARG A 233 -25.11 1.77 1.34
C ARG A 233 -24.66 0.71 2.34
N LEU A 234 -23.36 0.47 2.39
CA LEU A 234 -22.73 -0.53 3.25
C LEU A 234 -21.84 0.15 4.30
N VAL A 235 -22.15 -0.07 5.58
CA VAL A 235 -21.41 0.49 6.72
C VAL A 235 -20.35 -0.52 7.17
N ILE A 236 -19.09 -0.09 7.23
CA ILE A 236 -17.96 -0.92 7.69
C ILE A 236 -17.96 -0.98 9.23
N ASP A 237 -18.30 -2.14 9.78
CA ASP A 237 -18.25 -2.41 11.23
C ASP A 237 -16.81 -2.52 11.75
N LYS A 238 -15.95 -3.31 11.08
CA LYS A 238 -14.66 -3.72 11.64
C LYS A 238 -13.67 -4.27 10.60
N LEU A 239 -12.42 -3.82 10.65
CA LEU A 239 -11.31 -4.46 9.93
C LEU A 239 -11.04 -5.87 10.50
N MET A 240 -11.15 -6.91 9.67
CA MET A 240 -10.91 -8.31 10.04
C MET A 240 -9.47 -8.76 9.71
N LYS A 241 -8.92 -8.30 8.57
CA LYS A 241 -7.62 -8.72 8.04
C LYS A 241 -7.06 -7.63 7.11
N ARG A 242 -5.77 -7.30 7.23
CA ARG A 242 -5.01 -6.46 6.28
C ARG A 242 -3.68 -7.16 6.02
N ALA A 243 -3.28 -7.31 4.75
CA ALA A 243 -1.97 -7.88 4.41
C ALA A 243 -0.87 -6.79 4.51
N PRO A 244 0.14 -6.93 5.40
CA PRO A 244 1.15 -5.89 5.64
C PRO A 244 2.25 -5.91 4.56
N CYS A 245 1.88 -5.54 3.33
CA CYS A 245 2.78 -5.53 2.18
C CYS A 245 2.65 -4.25 1.34
N ILE A 246 3.78 -3.85 0.76
CA ILE A 246 3.84 -2.86 -0.32
C ILE A 246 3.37 -3.57 -1.60
N ALA A 247 4.29 -4.23 -2.30
CA ALA A 247 3.98 -5.02 -3.48
C ALA A 247 3.20 -6.32 -3.15
N GLY A 248 2.13 -6.59 -3.90
CA GLY A 248 1.32 -7.81 -3.76
C GLY A 248 -0.18 -7.56 -3.95
N ARG A 249 -1.01 -8.48 -3.44
CA ARG A 249 -2.49 -8.34 -3.46
C ARG A 249 -3.03 -7.35 -2.43
N ALA A 250 -2.24 -6.98 -1.41
CA ALA A 250 -2.66 -6.07 -0.32
C ALA A 250 -4.04 -6.38 0.32
N THR A 251 -4.43 -7.66 0.34
CA THR A 251 -5.81 -8.08 0.63
C THR A 251 -6.29 -7.56 1.98
N THR A 252 -7.48 -6.97 1.95
CA THR A 252 -8.10 -6.29 3.08
C THR A 252 -9.53 -6.80 3.22
N CYS A 253 -9.87 -7.37 4.36
CA CYS A 253 -11.19 -7.91 4.65
C CYS A 253 -11.81 -7.12 5.81
N CYS A 254 -13.01 -6.59 5.61
CA CYS A 254 -13.77 -5.81 6.57
C CYS A 254 -15.16 -6.43 6.77
N LYS A 255 -15.62 -6.57 8.02
CA LYS A 255 -17.02 -6.88 8.32
C LYS A 255 -17.84 -5.62 8.09
N ALA A 256 -18.99 -5.76 7.43
CA ALA A 256 -19.91 -4.67 7.10
C ALA A 256 -21.38 -5.10 7.23
N HIS A 257 -22.30 -4.14 7.16
CA HIS A 257 -23.75 -4.36 7.08
C HIS A 257 -24.39 -3.41 6.07
N ARG A 258 -25.63 -3.70 5.64
CA ARG A 258 -26.44 -2.73 4.91
C ARG A 258 -26.94 -1.69 5.89
N GLU A 259 -26.91 -0.41 5.54
CA GLU A 259 -27.40 0.64 6.44
C GLU A 259 -28.89 0.47 6.79
N GLU A 260 -29.68 -0.02 5.83
CA GLU A 260 -31.11 -0.39 5.99
C GLU A 260 -31.34 -1.66 6.83
N ASP A 261 -30.34 -2.55 6.92
CA ASP A 261 -30.42 -3.83 7.63
C ASP A 261 -29.10 -4.10 8.37
N PRO A 262 -28.98 -3.60 9.62
CA PRO A 262 -27.80 -3.82 10.44
C PRO A 262 -27.62 -5.26 10.94
N GLN A 263 -28.62 -6.14 10.78
CA GLN A 263 -28.56 -7.53 11.23
C GLN A 263 -27.89 -8.41 10.19
N THR A 264 -28.21 -8.27 8.91
CA THR A 264 -27.47 -8.98 7.86
C THR A 264 -26.06 -8.41 7.71
N LYS A 265 -25.06 -9.25 8.01
CA LYS A 265 -23.64 -8.91 7.94
C LYS A 265 -22.96 -9.54 6.73
N PHE A 266 -21.89 -8.90 6.26
CA PHE A 266 -21.13 -9.25 5.06
C PHE A 266 -19.62 -9.13 5.30
N VAL A 267 -18.81 -9.68 4.40
CA VAL A 267 -17.39 -9.33 4.26
C VAL A 267 -17.20 -8.51 3.00
N VAL A 268 -16.67 -7.29 3.12
CA VAL A 268 -16.08 -6.54 2.00
C VAL A 268 -14.61 -6.95 1.91
N LYS A 269 -14.17 -7.37 0.72
CA LYS A 269 -12.81 -7.85 0.43
C LYS A 269 -12.20 -7.05 -0.71
N ASP A 270 -11.25 -6.18 -0.38
CA ASP A 270 -10.52 -5.36 -1.33
C ASP A 270 -9.14 -5.96 -1.62
N SER A 271 -8.73 -5.98 -2.89
CA SER A 271 -7.46 -6.57 -3.31
C SER A 271 -6.95 -6.09 -4.67
N TRP A 272 -5.63 -6.04 -4.82
CA TRP A 272 -4.94 -5.61 -6.04
C TRP A 272 -4.55 -6.81 -6.90
N GLN A 273 -5.37 -7.08 -7.91
CA GLN A 273 -5.33 -8.29 -8.73
C GLN A 273 -4.67 -8.02 -10.08
N TYR A 274 -4.00 -9.01 -10.66
CA TYR A 274 -3.51 -8.90 -12.04
C TYR A 274 -4.70 -8.88 -13.02
N PRO A 275 -4.69 -8.06 -14.08
CA PRO A 275 -5.77 -8.05 -15.05
C PRO A 275 -5.84 -9.36 -15.85
N GLU A 276 -4.71 -10.07 -16.04
CA GLU A 276 -4.67 -11.40 -16.69
C GLU A 276 -5.16 -12.56 -15.79
N ARG A 277 -6.03 -12.26 -14.81
CA ARG A 277 -6.62 -13.24 -13.88
C ARG A 277 -8.13 -13.08 -13.82
N ASP A 278 -8.80 -14.23 -13.97
CA ASP A 278 -10.21 -14.49 -13.65
C ASP A 278 -10.66 -13.68 -12.42
N GLU A 279 -11.77 -12.94 -12.52
CA GLU A 279 -12.25 -12.12 -11.40
C GLU A 279 -12.87 -13.00 -10.31
N GLU A 280 -12.36 -12.89 -9.08
CA GLU A 280 -12.83 -13.69 -7.95
C GLU A 280 -14.35 -13.55 -7.70
N GLY A 281 -14.91 -12.37 -7.94
CA GLY A 281 -16.34 -12.11 -7.81
C GLY A 281 -17.21 -12.89 -8.81
N GLU A 282 -16.78 -13.02 -10.07
CA GLU A 282 -17.48 -13.83 -11.07
C GLU A 282 -17.34 -15.32 -10.78
N LEU A 283 -16.16 -15.81 -10.37
CA LEU A 283 -15.98 -17.22 -10.00
C LEU A 283 -16.88 -17.65 -8.83
N LEU A 284 -17.08 -16.79 -7.83
CA LEU A 284 -17.97 -17.05 -6.69
C LEU A 284 -19.46 -16.90 -7.06
N LYS A 285 -19.78 -16.04 -8.03
CA LYS A 285 -21.12 -15.88 -8.62
C LYS A 285 -21.50 -17.11 -9.47
N GLU A 286 -20.55 -17.67 -10.21
CA GLU A 286 -20.69 -18.92 -10.95
C GLU A 286 -20.84 -20.14 -10.02
N ALA A 287 -20.02 -20.23 -8.97
CA ALA A 287 -20.16 -21.30 -7.96
C ALA A 287 -21.56 -21.25 -7.29
N ALA A 288 -22.03 -20.05 -6.94
CA ALA A 288 -23.36 -19.86 -6.36
C ALA A 288 -24.49 -20.21 -7.35
N SER A 289 -24.37 -19.89 -8.64
CA SER A 289 -25.41 -20.25 -9.63
C SER A 289 -25.45 -21.74 -9.96
N LYS A 290 -24.31 -22.45 -9.81
CA LYS A 290 -24.20 -23.91 -9.91
C LYS A 290 -24.59 -24.66 -8.62
N GLY A 291 -25.08 -23.96 -7.59
CA GLY A 291 -25.55 -24.58 -6.35
C GLY A 291 -24.46 -25.17 -5.46
N VAL A 292 -23.22 -24.65 -5.54
CA VAL A 292 -22.10 -25.13 -4.73
C VAL A 292 -22.36 -24.88 -3.24
N VAL A 293 -22.17 -25.93 -2.43
CA VAL A 293 -22.29 -25.90 -0.96
C VAL A 293 -20.93 -25.65 -0.29
N ASN A 294 -20.93 -25.26 0.99
CA ASN A 294 -19.73 -25.09 1.82
C ASN A 294 -18.61 -24.29 1.12
N VAL A 295 -18.99 -23.17 0.49
CA VAL A 295 -18.12 -22.17 -0.13
C VAL A 295 -18.75 -20.78 0.08
N ALA A 296 -17.94 -19.75 0.32
CA ALA A 296 -18.43 -18.39 0.54
C ALA A 296 -19.29 -17.86 -0.63
N ARG A 297 -20.54 -17.52 -0.37
CA ARG A 297 -21.53 -17.12 -1.38
C ARG A 297 -21.35 -15.66 -1.78
N HIS A 298 -21.36 -15.42 -3.09
CA HIS A 298 -21.34 -14.08 -3.67
C HIS A 298 -22.54 -13.20 -3.21
N TYR A 299 -22.26 -11.93 -2.94
CA TYR A 299 -23.27 -10.89 -2.72
C TYR A 299 -23.22 -9.80 -3.80
N HIS A 300 -22.03 -9.27 -4.08
CA HIS A 300 -21.71 -8.25 -5.08
C HIS A 300 -20.21 -8.28 -5.40
N HIS A 301 -19.79 -7.71 -6.53
CA HIS A 301 -18.39 -7.39 -6.79
C HIS A 301 -18.26 -6.27 -7.83
N GLU A 302 -17.12 -5.59 -7.83
CA GLU A 302 -16.81 -4.48 -8.72
C GLU A 302 -15.29 -4.27 -8.86
N ASN A 303 -14.87 -3.75 -10.01
CA ASN A 303 -13.60 -3.05 -10.13
C ASN A 303 -13.80 -1.65 -9.50
N VAL A 304 -12.91 -1.22 -8.60
CA VAL A 304 -13.05 0.07 -7.92
C VAL A 304 -12.84 1.20 -8.94
N ILE A 305 -13.68 2.24 -8.87
CA ILE A 305 -13.67 3.37 -9.81
C ILE A 305 -13.18 4.63 -9.09
N VAL A 306 -12.21 5.32 -9.68
CA VAL A 306 -11.64 6.58 -9.17
C VAL A 306 -11.43 7.55 -10.34
N ARG A 307 -11.92 8.80 -10.19
CA ARG A 307 -11.99 9.81 -11.27
C ARG A 307 -12.77 9.35 -12.53
N GLY A 308 -13.73 8.44 -12.35
CA GLY A 308 -14.54 7.85 -13.43
C GLY A 308 -13.90 6.63 -14.11
N GLU A 309 -12.62 6.40 -13.91
CA GLU A 309 -11.85 5.30 -14.50
C GLU A 309 -11.59 4.16 -13.50
N VAL A 310 -11.23 2.98 -14.00
CA VAL A 310 -10.82 1.84 -13.16
C VAL A 310 -9.55 2.20 -12.37
N ASP A 311 -9.54 1.88 -11.08
CA ASP A 311 -8.41 2.09 -10.17
C ASP A 311 -7.29 1.07 -10.42
N ASP A 312 -6.51 1.32 -11.46
CA ASP A 312 -5.33 0.53 -11.85
C ASP A 312 -4.01 1.19 -11.41
N ILE A 313 -2.92 0.43 -11.40
CA ILE A 313 -1.63 0.95 -10.95
C ILE A 313 -0.93 1.82 -12.00
N ARG A 314 -1.09 1.57 -13.30
CA ARG A 314 -0.37 2.31 -14.36
C ARG A 314 -1.06 3.63 -14.70
N GLY A 315 -2.38 3.61 -14.91
CA GLY A 315 -3.18 4.80 -15.13
C GLY A 315 -3.44 5.57 -13.84
N ASN A 316 -4.24 5.02 -12.94
CA ASN A 316 -4.77 5.78 -11.79
C ASN A 316 -3.68 6.12 -10.74
N VAL A 317 -2.95 5.12 -10.24
CA VAL A 317 -1.98 5.31 -9.13
C VAL A 317 -0.66 5.94 -9.57
N ARG A 318 -0.12 5.53 -10.72
CA ARG A 318 1.12 6.09 -11.30
C ARG A 318 0.91 7.29 -12.20
N ARG A 319 -0.34 7.71 -12.44
CA ARG A 319 -0.70 8.86 -13.27
C ARG A 319 0.01 8.84 -14.64
N GLY A 320 0.13 7.65 -15.23
CA GLY A 320 0.77 7.41 -16.53
C GLY A 320 2.30 7.29 -16.54
N LEU A 321 3.01 7.56 -15.42
CA LEU A 321 4.49 7.62 -15.39
C LEU A 321 5.16 6.34 -15.91
N ASN A 322 5.97 6.48 -16.96
CA ASN A 322 6.58 5.35 -17.65
C ASN A 322 7.83 4.83 -16.94
N VAL A 323 7.71 3.65 -16.34
CA VAL A 323 8.76 2.96 -15.58
C VAL A 323 10.06 2.74 -16.37
N THR A 324 10.01 2.62 -17.70
CA THR A 324 11.22 2.38 -18.52
C THR A 324 12.13 3.59 -18.64
N GLU A 325 11.64 4.80 -18.33
CA GLU A 325 12.40 6.06 -18.41
C GLU A 325 13.17 6.37 -17.12
N ALA A 326 13.00 5.57 -16.06
CA ALA A 326 13.73 5.76 -14.82
C ALA A 326 15.24 5.61 -15.03
N ARG A 327 16.05 6.54 -14.50
CA ARG A 327 17.53 6.52 -14.57
C ARG A 327 18.18 5.20 -14.13
N ASN A 328 17.52 4.40 -13.29
CA ASN A 328 18.01 3.08 -12.85
C ASN A 328 17.32 1.89 -13.53
N TYR A 329 16.43 2.12 -14.51
CA TYR A 329 15.83 1.06 -15.30
C TYR A 329 16.91 0.29 -16.07
N ARG A 330 16.71 -1.02 -16.17
CA ARG A 330 17.52 -1.93 -16.98
C ARG A 330 16.55 -2.86 -17.67
N PRO A 331 16.50 -2.91 -19.01
CA PRO A 331 15.78 -3.97 -19.71
C PRO A 331 16.24 -5.33 -19.18
N GLU A 332 15.32 -6.30 -19.01
CA GLU A 332 15.74 -7.67 -18.78
C GLU A 332 16.59 -8.09 -20.00
N ARG A 333 17.88 -8.35 -19.80
CA ARG A 333 18.70 -8.98 -20.84
C ARG A 333 18.02 -10.30 -21.19
N SER A 334 17.56 -10.41 -22.44
CA SER A 334 17.13 -11.67 -23.03
C SER A 334 18.12 -12.75 -22.62
N VAL A 335 17.64 -13.80 -21.97
CA VAL A 335 18.52 -14.88 -21.47
C VAL A 335 19.02 -15.65 -22.69
N ILE A 336 20.14 -15.20 -23.23
CA ILE A 336 20.83 -15.83 -24.36
C ILE A 336 21.12 -17.27 -23.95
N SER A 337 20.65 -18.18 -24.80
CA SER A 337 20.83 -19.63 -24.80
C SER A 337 21.86 -20.15 -23.78
N TRP A 338 21.39 -20.94 -22.81
CA TRP A 338 22.29 -21.77 -22.00
C TRP A 338 22.81 -22.92 -22.86
N SER A 339 23.89 -22.64 -23.58
CA SER A 339 24.69 -23.63 -24.29
C SER A 339 25.21 -24.69 -23.32
N THR A 340 25.18 -25.94 -23.76
CA THR A 340 25.65 -27.09 -22.97
C THR A 340 27.16 -27.07 -22.80
N SER A 341 27.66 -26.83 -21.58
CA SER A 341 29.07 -27.07 -21.25
C SER A 341 29.30 -27.48 -19.79
N THR A 342 29.66 -28.75 -19.61
CA THR A 342 30.50 -29.34 -18.54
C THR A 342 30.09 -29.23 -17.07
N THR A 343 30.06 -30.39 -16.41
CA THR A 343 29.82 -30.59 -14.97
C THR A 343 31.02 -30.24 -14.09
N GLY A 344 30.77 -29.64 -12.92
CA GLY A 344 31.72 -29.54 -11.79
C GLY A 344 31.04 -29.89 -10.46
N PRO A 345 31.75 -30.48 -9.48
CA PRO A 345 31.13 -31.02 -8.26
C PRO A 345 30.81 -29.93 -7.20
N PRO A 346 29.70 -30.03 -6.46
CA PRO A 346 29.33 -29.06 -5.43
C PRO A 346 30.09 -29.29 -4.11
N ARG A 347 30.57 -28.21 -3.48
CA ARG A 347 31.05 -28.21 -2.09
C ARG A 347 29.91 -27.97 -1.09
N THR A 348 30.03 -28.50 0.12
CA THR A 348 28.93 -28.76 1.05
C THR A 348 28.88 -27.87 2.31
N GLY A 349 27.66 -27.51 2.71
CA GLY A 349 27.29 -26.89 4.01
C GLY A 349 25.82 -26.43 3.94
N ARG A 350 24.83 -27.05 4.60
CA ARG A 350 24.49 -27.05 6.06
C ARG A 350 24.39 -25.63 6.64
N SER A 351 23.33 -25.22 7.35
CA SER A 351 21.92 -25.67 7.60
C SER A 351 21.18 -24.42 8.13
N SER A 352 19.84 -24.26 8.21
CA SER A 352 18.70 -25.13 8.57
C SER A 352 17.40 -24.57 7.90
N THR A 353 16.28 -25.25 7.61
CA THR A 353 15.46 -26.33 8.24
C THR A 353 14.73 -25.89 9.51
N VAL A 354 13.45 -26.16 9.77
CA VAL A 354 12.44 -27.14 9.26
C VAL A 354 11.04 -26.42 9.22
N SER A 355 9.88 -26.89 8.75
CA SER A 355 9.38 -28.14 8.12
C SER A 355 8.04 -27.91 7.38
N VAL A 356 7.76 -28.70 6.33
CA VAL A 356 6.40 -29.22 6.00
C VAL A 356 6.55 -30.74 5.74
N LYS A 357 5.49 -31.54 5.93
CA LYS A 357 5.54 -33.02 5.95
C LYS A 357 5.93 -33.68 4.61
N ARG A 358 6.47 -34.89 4.73
CA ARG A 358 6.94 -35.82 3.68
C ARG A 358 5.87 -36.88 3.39
N SER A 359 5.82 -37.42 2.17
CA SER A 359 5.18 -38.72 1.90
C SER A 359 6.17 -39.86 2.19
N SER A 360 5.70 -41.03 2.62
CA SER A 360 6.53 -42.06 3.25
C SER A 360 7.45 -42.85 2.31
N SER A 361 7.14 -42.90 1.00
CA SER A 361 7.69 -43.91 0.09
C SER A 361 8.95 -43.53 -0.71
N GLN A 362 9.47 -42.30 -0.59
CA GLN A 362 10.69 -41.90 -1.33
C GLN A 362 11.76 -41.24 -0.44
N THR A 363 12.89 -41.93 -0.32
CA THR A 363 14.03 -41.56 0.54
C THR A 363 15.23 -40.94 -0.19
N GLY A 364 15.39 -41.19 -1.50
CA GLY A 364 16.61 -40.84 -2.26
C GLY A 364 16.49 -39.74 -3.33
N ALA A 365 15.32 -39.15 -3.58
CA ALA A 365 15.16 -38.11 -4.61
C ALA A 365 15.73 -36.74 -4.16
N PRO A 366 16.40 -35.97 -5.05
CA PRO A 366 16.85 -34.62 -4.75
C PRO A 366 15.67 -33.65 -4.52
N VAL A 367 15.87 -32.67 -3.66
CA VAL A 367 14.82 -31.74 -3.21
C VAL A 367 14.36 -30.84 -4.37
N PRO A 368 13.06 -30.82 -4.73
CA PRO A 368 12.55 -29.86 -5.72
C PRO A 368 12.66 -28.43 -5.17
N PRO A 369 12.99 -27.43 -6.00
CA PRO A 369 13.16 -26.06 -5.53
C PRO A 369 11.89 -25.55 -4.86
N GLY A 370 12.04 -25.03 -3.65
CA GLY A 370 10.91 -24.66 -2.80
C GLY A 370 9.97 -23.66 -3.49
N LYS A 371 8.69 -24.01 -3.57
CA LYS A 371 7.63 -23.10 -4.02
C LYS A 371 7.55 -21.91 -3.06
N ARG A 372 8.26 -20.82 -3.38
CA ARG A 372 7.76 -19.48 -3.06
C ARG A 372 6.38 -19.39 -3.68
N SER A 373 5.38 -18.91 -2.93
CA SER A 373 4.09 -18.50 -3.48
C SER A 373 4.25 -17.21 -4.28
N CYS A 374 5.00 -17.30 -5.39
CA CYS A 374 5.14 -16.24 -6.36
C CYS A 374 3.76 -15.97 -6.96
N SER A 375 3.12 -14.89 -6.51
CA SER A 375 2.01 -14.28 -7.22
C SER A 375 2.57 -13.60 -8.48
N ALA A 376 3.01 -14.43 -9.43
CA ALA A 376 3.28 -14.07 -10.81
C ALA A 376 2.03 -14.38 -11.64
N SER A 377 1.88 -13.69 -12.76
CA SER A 377 0.90 -14.07 -13.78
C SER A 377 1.31 -15.40 -14.43
N PRO A 378 0.35 -16.25 -14.89
CA PRO A 378 0.68 -17.53 -15.51
C PRO A 378 1.43 -17.32 -16.84
N THR A 379 1.12 -16.21 -17.51
CA THR A 379 1.69 -15.69 -18.74
C THR A 379 3.14 -15.17 -18.55
N LYS A 380 4.07 -16.07 -18.22
CA LYS A 380 5.46 -15.96 -18.69
C LYS A 380 5.56 -16.48 -20.13
N ALA A 381 4.86 -15.79 -21.03
CA ALA A 381 4.84 -16.02 -22.47
C ALA A 381 4.62 -14.67 -23.17
N GLY A 382 5.71 -14.03 -23.59
CA GLY A 382 5.76 -12.62 -24.00
C GLY A 382 6.62 -11.79 -23.05
N ASN A 383 7.60 -11.07 -23.60
CA ASN A 383 8.46 -10.14 -22.87
C ASN A 383 7.79 -8.75 -22.79
N ASP A 384 8.46 -7.81 -22.09
CA ASP A 384 8.24 -6.36 -22.14
C ASP A 384 6.92 -5.77 -21.63
N VAL A 385 5.93 -6.57 -21.21
CA VAL A 385 4.74 -6.05 -20.52
C VAL A 385 5.08 -5.56 -19.11
N ILE A 386 5.18 -4.24 -18.93
CA ILE A 386 5.30 -3.62 -17.59
C ILE A 386 4.11 -4.06 -16.71
N PRO A 387 4.34 -4.67 -15.53
CA PRO A 387 3.25 -5.22 -14.72
C PRO A 387 2.17 -4.19 -14.36
N ASN A 388 0.93 -4.65 -14.26
CA ASN A 388 -0.18 -3.87 -13.72
C ASN A 388 -0.95 -4.65 -12.64
N ARG A 389 -1.77 -3.95 -11.86
CA ARG A 389 -2.85 -4.53 -11.05
C ARG A 389 -4.07 -3.61 -11.09
N ILE A 390 -5.26 -4.19 -11.04
CA ILE A 390 -6.53 -3.51 -10.85
C ILE A 390 -6.97 -3.70 -9.39
N HIS A 391 -7.51 -2.65 -8.77
CA HIS A 391 -8.16 -2.72 -7.47
C HIS A 391 -9.57 -3.32 -7.61
N ARG A 392 -9.79 -4.49 -7.01
CA ARG A 392 -11.05 -5.22 -7.05
C ARG A 392 -11.66 -5.38 -5.66
N ARG A 393 -12.95 -5.09 -5.57
CA ARG A 393 -13.80 -5.24 -4.38
C ARG A 393 -14.76 -6.39 -4.59
N VAL A 394 -14.75 -7.36 -3.69
CA VAL A 394 -15.66 -8.52 -3.68
C VAL A 394 -16.42 -8.52 -2.35
N ILE A 395 -17.73 -8.73 -2.40
CA ILE A 395 -18.60 -8.71 -1.22
C ILE A 395 -19.22 -10.10 -1.05
N LEU A 396 -19.00 -10.68 0.12
CA LEU A 396 -19.37 -12.04 0.48
C LEU A 396 -20.48 -12.03 1.53
N ARG A 397 -21.42 -12.97 1.41
CA ARG A 397 -22.45 -13.22 2.45
C ARG A 397 -21.82 -13.89 3.66
N ASP A 398 -21.05 -14.94 3.41
CA ASP A 398 -20.52 -15.81 4.45
C ASP A 398 -19.32 -15.19 5.17
N TYR A 399 -19.35 -15.27 6.50
CA TYR A 399 -18.22 -14.90 7.36
C TYR A 399 -18.06 -15.90 8.51
N GLY A 400 -16.82 -16.07 8.94
CA GLY A 400 -16.44 -16.98 10.01
C GLY A 400 -15.03 -16.68 10.52
N THR A 401 -14.44 -17.61 11.25
CA THR A 401 -13.02 -17.58 11.63
C THR A 401 -12.24 -18.63 10.84
N ALA A 402 -10.93 -18.44 10.68
CA ALA A 402 -10.10 -19.42 9.97
C ALA A 402 -9.99 -20.73 10.77
N ILE A 403 -10.03 -21.88 10.09
CA ILE A 403 -10.25 -23.22 10.68
C ILE A 403 -9.35 -23.58 11.88
N TYR A 404 -8.11 -23.06 11.93
CA TYR A 404 -7.17 -23.27 13.05
C TYR A 404 -7.57 -22.54 14.35
N LYS A 405 -8.68 -21.80 14.36
CA LYS A 405 -9.27 -21.12 15.52
C LYS A 405 -10.52 -21.80 16.09
N ALA A 406 -10.94 -22.93 15.51
CA ALA A 406 -12.09 -23.71 15.99
C ALA A 406 -12.01 -23.97 17.50
N SER A 407 -13.11 -23.77 18.22
CA SER A 407 -13.18 -23.89 19.69
C SER A 407 -12.72 -25.25 20.24
N SER A 408 -12.85 -26.30 19.43
CA SER A 408 -12.70 -27.69 19.86
C SER A 408 -12.25 -28.60 18.72
N ARG A 409 -11.73 -29.79 19.08
CA ARG A 409 -11.27 -30.79 18.11
C ARG A 409 -12.40 -31.39 17.27
N SER A 410 -13.61 -31.50 17.81
CA SER A 410 -14.80 -31.93 17.09
C SER A 410 -15.21 -30.92 16.02
N VAL A 411 -15.27 -29.62 16.37
CA VAL A 411 -15.53 -28.54 15.40
C VAL A 411 -14.44 -28.49 14.33
N LEU A 412 -13.16 -28.66 14.68
CA LEU A 412 -12.07 -28.74 13.71
C LEU A 412 -12.23 -29.91 12.71
N LEU A 413 -12.68 -31.08 13.18
CA LEU A 413 -12.90 -32.24 12.31
C LEU A 413 -14.11 -32.04 11.39
N ALA A 414 -15.25 -31.59 11.92
CA ALA A 414 -16.43 -31.26 11.14
C ALA A 414 -16.15 -30.15 10.11
N ALA A 415 -15.31 -29.17 10.46
CA ALA A 415 -14.86 -28.14 9.53
C ALA A 415 -13.98 -28.68 8.41
N LEU A 416 -13.09 -29.65 8.68
CA LEU A 416 -12.30 -30.31 7.64
C LEU A 416 -13.20 -31.14 6.70
N GLU A 417 -14.20 -31.84 7.24
CA GLU A 417 -15.18 -32.62 6.51
C GLU A 417 -16.03 -31.73 5.58
N GLY A 418 -16.71 -30.71 6.13
CA GLY A 418 -17.51 -29.77 5.34
C GLY A 418 -16.70 -28.99 4.29
N CYS A 419 -15.44 -28.64 4.60
CA CYS A 419 -14.53 -28.06 3.61
C CYS A 419 -14.23 -29.02 2.45
N VAL A 420 -14.06 -30.33 2.72
CA VAL A 420 -13.84 -31.34 1.68
C VAL A 420 -15.09 -31.50 0.80
N GLU A 421 -16.30 -31.53 1.40
CA GLU A 421 -17.57 -31.51 0.65
C GLU A 421 -17.67 -30.30 -0.29
N GLY A 422 -17.34 -29.09 0.20
CA GLY A 422 -17.38 -27.87 -0.62
C GLY A 422 -16.36 -27.87 -1.77
N HIS A 423 -15.16 -28.43 -1.54
CA HIS A 423 -14.17 -28.60 -2.59
C HIS A 423 -14.56 -29.67 -3.62
N GLU A 424 -15.24 -30.73 -3.20
CA GLU A 424 -15.81 -31.73 -4.10
C GLU A 424 -17.00 -31.15 -4.90
N SER A 425 -17.82 -30.32 -4.26
CA SER A 425 -18.94 -29.58 -4.87
C SER A 425 -18.44 -28.61 -5.96
N LEU A 426 -17.39 -27.82 -5.68
CA LEU A 426 -16.68 -27.02 -6.69
C LEU A 426 -16.20 -27.87 -7.87
N HIS A 427 -15.55 -29.00 -7.59
CA HIS A 427 -15.02 -29.88 -8.64
C HIS A 427 -16.13 -30.46 -9.52
N LYS A 428 -17.26 -30.88 -8.92
CA LYS A 428 -18.48 -31.30 -9.64
C LYS A 428 -19.09 -30.17 -10.47
N ALA A 429 -18.97 -28.93 -10.02
CA ALA A 429 -19.35 -27.73 -10.76
C ALA A 429 -18.33 -27.32 -11.86
N GLY A 430 -17.22 -28.04 -12.03
CA GLY A 430 -16.15 -27.74 -13.01
C GLY A 430 -15.16 -26.66 -12.55
N LEU A 431 -15.20 -26.25 -11.29
CA LEU A 431 -14.37 -25.21 -10.70
C LEU A 431 -13.28 -25.81 -9.80
N LEU A 432 -12.07 -25.26 -9.86
CA LEU A 432 -10.95 -25.69 -9.01
C LEU A 432 -10.43 -24.52 -8.17
N HIS A 433 -10.59 -24.62 -6.85
CA HIS A 433 -10.28 -23.54 -5.90
C HIS A 433 -8.82 -23.06 -5.97
N ARG A 434 -7.87 -23.97 -6.21
CA ARG A 434 -6.41 -23.73 -6.40
C ARG A 434 -5.64 -23.06 -5.23
N ASP A 435 -6.29 -22.35 -4.30
CA ASP A 435 -5.68 -21.65 -3.16
C ASP A 435 -6.12 -22.24 -1.80
N ILE A 436 -5.97 -23.56 -1.64
CA ILE A 436 -6.35 -24.27 -0.41
C ILE A 436 -5.32 -24.00 0.69
N SER A 437 -5.74 -23.40 1.80
CA SER A 437 -4.87 -23.16 2.96
C SER A 437 -5.67 -23.04 4.26
N ILE A 438 -5.02 -23.28 5.41
CA ILE A 438 -5.62 -23.08 6.75
C ILE A 438 -6.08 -21.64 7.04
N SER A 439 -5.74 -20.67 6.18
CA SER A 439 -6.18 -19.27 6.27
C SER A 439 -7.34 -18.91 5.34
N ASN A 440 -7.76 -19.86 4.49
CA ASN A 440 -8.85 -19.73 3.53
C ASN A 440 -10.00 -20.73 3.82
N LEU A 441 -9.73 -21.83 4.56
CA LEU A 441 -10.76 -22.68 5.15
C LEU A 441 -11.34 -22.02 6.41
N MET A 442 -12.67 -22.00 6.53
CA MET A 442 -13.41 -21.19 7.47
C MET A 442 -14.38 -22.02 8.32
N VAL A 443 -14.66 -21.54 9.52
CA VAL A 443 -15.65 -22.09 10.45
C VAL A 443 -16.54 -20.99 11.03
N ASN A 444 -17.85 -21.25 11.03
CA ASN A 444 -18.88 -20.45 11.66
C ASN A 444 -19.47 -21.22 12.85
N GLU A 445 -19.10 -20.83 14.07
CA GLU A 445 -19.63 -21.40 15.31
C GLU A 445 -20.78 -20.56 15.89
N ASP A 446 -21.22 -19.53 15.16
CA ASP A 446 -22.32 -18.63 15.53
C ASP A 446 -23.63 -19.14 14.93
N ASN A 447 -24.45 -19.79 15.76
CA ASN A 447 -25.76 -20.33 15.37
C ASN A 447 -26.79 -19.24 15.00
N THR A 448 -26.49 -17.95 15.21
CA THR A 448 -27.33 -16.83 14.75
C THR A 448 -26.91 -16.29 13.38
N ASN A 449 -25.71 -16.66 12.92
CA ASN A 449 -25.16 -16.27 11.62
C ASN A 449 -25.63 -17.24 10.52
N SER A 450 -26.32 -16.71 9.50
CA SER A 450 -26.82 -17.48 8.34
C SER A 450 -25.73 -17.90 7.33
N SER A 451 -24.46 -17.77 7.69
CA SER A 451 -23.31 -18.32 6.96
C SER A 451 -23.29 -19.85 7.03
N TRP A 452 -22.69 -20.51 6.02
CA TRP A 452 -22.38 -21.94 6.12
C TRP A 452 -21.59 -22.25 7.42
N PRO A 453 -21.84 -23.38 8.10
CA PRO A 453 -21.05 -23.80 9.27
C PRO A 453 -19.56 -23.94 8.95
N PHE A 454 -19.23 -24.42 7.74
CA PHE A 454 -17.87 -24.68 7.26
C PHE A 454 -17.80 -24.29 5.77
N PHE A 455 -16.76 -23.57 5.34
CA PHE A 455 -16.61 -23.09 3.95
C PHE A 455 -15.20 -22.59 3.59
#